data_AF-A0A3P7K1Y1-F1
#
_entry.id   AF-A0A3P7K1Y1-F1
#
_cell.length_a   1.000
_cell.length_b   1.000
_cell.length_c   1.000
_cell.angle_alpha   90.00
_cell.angle_beta   90.00
_cell.angle_gamma   90.00
#
_symmetry.space_group_name_H-M   'P 1'
#
loop_
_entity.id
_entity.type
_entity.pdbx_description
1 polymer ?
#
loop_
_entity_poly.entity_id
_entity_poly.type
_entity_poly.pdbx_seq_one_letter_code
_entity_poly.pdbx_strand_id
1 'polypeptide(L)'
;MKASEQLITSVSSQNTNGFAPYDVILPVVMNIARVGGSKVPVYVSAGYGIELDLATQIVLSAAENRICEPIRIADLFSREKVREYFDG
;
A
#
# COMPACT_ATOMS: atom_id res chain seq x y z
N MET A 1 13.48 -0.31 -17.85
CA MET A 1 14.74 -1.00 -18.24
C MET A 1 15.52 -0.28 -19.34
N LYS A 2 14.94 0.13 -20.48
CA LYS A 2 15.74 0.78 -21.55
C LYS A 2 16.43 2.11 -21.17
N ALA A 3 15.81 2.92 -20.30
CA ALA A 3 16.37 4.21 -19.88
C ALA A 3 17.59 4.07 -18.96
N SER A 4 17.65 3.00 -18.15
CA SER A 4 18.75 2.77 -17.21
C SER A 4 20.02 2.31 -17.92
N GLU A 5 19.88 1.43 -18.91
CA GLU A 5 21.00 0.97 -19.72
C GLU A 5 21.65 2.11 -20.53
N GLN A 6 20.83 3.03 -21.04
CA GLN A 6 21.32 4.21 -21.76
C GLN A 6 22.10 5.16 -20.84
N LEU A 7 21.59 5.41 -19.63
CA LEU A 7 22.29 6.27 -18.67
C LEU A 7 23.62 5.65 -18.24
N ILE A 8 23.64 4.35 -17.95
CA ILE A 8 24.86 3.60 -17.61
C ILE A 8 25.88 3.72 -18.76
N THR A 9 25.44 3.47 -19.99
CA THR A 9 26.30 3.56 -21.19
C THR A 9 26.90 4.96 -21.36
N SER A 10 26.14 6.02 -21.07
CA SER A 10 26.62 7.40 -21.17
C SER A 10 27.67 7.80 -20.11
N VAL A 11 27.59 7.22 -18.91
CA VAL A 11 28.60 7.46 -17.86
C VAL A 11 29.85 6.64 -18.15
N SER A 12 29.67 5.39 -18.59
CA SER A 12 30.79 4.48 -18.92
C SER A 12 31.62 4.94 -20.12
N SER A 13 31.10 5.81 -20.99
CA SER A 13 31.82 6.35 -22.14
C SER A 13 32.65 7.60 -21.83
N GLN A 14 32.65 8.08 -20.59
CA GLN A 14 33.41 9.27 -20.20
C GLN A 14 34.89 8.94 -20.01
N ASN A 15 35.77 9.76 -20.59
CA ASN A 15 37.24 9.58 -20.52
C ASN A 15 37.86 10.09 -19.21
N THR A 16 37.03 10.64 -18.32
CA THR A 16 37.43 11.17 -17.00
C THR A 16 36.39 10.76 -15.97
N ASN A 17 36.73 10.81 -14.68
CA ASN A 17 35.78 10.58 -13.60
C ASN A 17 34.54 11.48 -13.76
N GLY A 18 33.34 10.92 -13.61
CA GLY A 18 32.07 11.64 -13.72
C GLY A 18 30.90 10.88 -13.11
N PHE A 19 29.72 11.49 -13.13
CA PHE A 19 28.48 10.93 -12.59
C PHE A 19 27.29 11.33 -13.46
N ALA A 20 26.19 10.58 -13.36
CA ALA A 20 24.88 11.00 -13.86
C ALA A 20 23.83 10.78 -12.77
N PRO A 21 22.91 11.75 -12.56
CA PRO A 21 21.80 11.56 -11.62
C PRO A 21 20.89 10.43 -12.12
N TYR A 22 20.58 9.48 -11.24
CA TYR A 22 19.69 8.36 -11.50
C TYR A 22 18.61 8.30 -10.43
N ASP A 23 17.40 8.71 -10.78
CA ASP A 23 16.26 8.68 -9.86
C ASP A 23 15.70 7.26 -9.75
N VAL A 24 15.79 6.68 -8.56
CA VAL A 24 15.15 5.40 -8.25
C VAL A 24 13.72 5.67 -7.79
N ILE A 25 12.75 5.39 -8.67
CA ILE A 25 11.35 5.33 -8.29
C ILE A 25 11.09 3.93 -7.73
N LEU A 26 10.89 3.85 -6.41
CA LEU A 26 10.48 2.60 -5.75
C LEU A 26 9.06 2.22 -6.18
N PRO A 27 8.72 0.91 -6.23
CA PRO A 27 7.36 0.49 -6.50
C PRO A 27 6.41 1.07 -5.43
N VAL A 28 5.20 1.44 -5.85
CA VAL A 28 4.15 1.85 -4.93
C VAL A 28 3.73 0.60 -4.15
N VAL A 29 4.03 0.59 -2.84
CA VAL A 29 3.75 -0.56 -1.96
C VAL A 29 2.43 -0.43 -1.20
N MET A 30 1.87 0.78 -1.16
CA MET A 30 0.73 1.11 -0.32
C MET A 30 0.01 2.37 -0.81
N ASN A 31 -1.31 2.37 -0.73
CA ASN A 31 -2.17 3.51 -1.01
C ASN A 31 -2.75 4.09 0.29
N ILE A 32 -2.86 5.41 0.36
CA ILE A 32 -3.56 6.11 1.43
C ILE A 32 -4.95 6.45 0.92
N ALA A 33 -5.97 5.80 1.45
CA ALA A 33 -7.35 5.93 0.99
C ALA A 33 -8.20 6.70 2.00
N ARG A 34 -8.95 7.70 1.52
CA ARG A 34 -9.98 8.36 2.31
C ARG A 34 -11.31 7.61 2.12
N VAL A 35 -11.89 7.14 3.20
CA VAL A 35 -13.02 6.20 3.18
C VAL A 35 -14.17 6.69 4.06
N GLY A 36 -15.42 6.49 3.61
CA GLY A 36 -16.62 6.79 4.39
C GLY A 36 -16.71 8.24 4.89
N GLY A 37 -16.18 9.21 4.14
CA GLY A 37 -16.16 10.63 4.52
C GLY A 37 -15.22 11.00 5.67
N SER A 38 -14.53 10.03 6.30
CA SER A 38 -13.67 10.25 7.45
C SER A 38 -12.54 11.24 7.16
N LYS A 39 -12.16 12.03 8.18
CA LYS A 39 -10.96 12.90 8.12
C LYS A 39 -9.67 12.11 8.28
N VAL A 40 -9.74 10.90 8.83
CA VAL A 40 -8.58 10.04 9.06
C VAL A 40 -8.57 8.94 8.00
N PRO A 41 -7.58 8.90 7.10
CA PRO A 41 -7.52 7.89 6.06
C PRO A 41 -7.18 6.50 6.63
N VAL A 42 -7.24 5.51 5.75
CA VAL A 42 -6.72 4.16 5.97
C VAL A 42 -5.55 3.90 5.03
N TYR A 43 -4.70 2.99 5.44
CA TYR A 43 -3.55 2.54 4.68
C TYR A 43 -3.89 1.18 4.07
N VAL A 44 -3.79 1.07 2.74
CA VAL A 44 -4.10 -0.14 2.00
C VAL A 44 -2.84 -0.65 1.34
N SER A 45 -2.40 -1.86 1.70
CA SER A 45 -1.34 -2.59 1.00
C SER A 45 -1.91 -3.84 0.35
N ALA A 46 -1.24 -4.32 -0.70
CA ALA A 46 -1.58 -5.59 -1.33
C ALA A 46 -1.17 -6.76 -0.44
N GLY A 47 -2.05 -7.76 -0.33
CA GLY A 47 -1.74 -9.06 0.25
C GLY A 47 -1.15 -10.02 -0.78
N TYR A 48 -1.44 -11.32 -0.64
CA TYR A 48 -1.03 -12.33 -1.60
C TYR A 48 -2.06 -12.48 -2.74
N GLY A 49 -1.58 -12.56 -3.99
CA GLY A 49 -2.42 -12.86 -5.16
C GLY A 49 -3.36 -11.74 -5.61
N ILE A 50 -3.05 -10.49 -5.25
CA ILE A 50 -3.87 -9.32 -5.60
C ILE A 50 -2.99 -8.11 -5.92
N GLU A 51 -3.34 -7.39 -6.99
CA GLU A 51 -2.69 -6.11 -7.33
C GLU A 51 -3.14 -5.00 -6.38
N LEU A 52 -2.25 -4.05 -6.08
CA LEU A 52 -2.51 -2.96 -5.15
C LEU A 52 -3.74 -2.13 -5.55
N ASP A 53 -3.91 -1.87 -6.86
CA ASP A 53 -5.05 -1.10 -7.37
C ASP A 53 -6.37 -1.82 -7.11
N LEU A 54 -6.42 -3.13 -7.37
CA LEU A 54 -7.61 -3.94 -7.11
C LEU A 54 -7.91 -4.03 -5.62
N ALA A 55 -6.90 -4.25 -4.77
CA ALA A 55 -7.05 -4.26 -3.32
C ALA A 55 -7.64 -2.93 -2.80
N THR A 56 -7.18 -1.81 -3.36
CA THR A 56 -7.67 -0.47 -3.02
C THR A 56 -9.13 -0.29 -3.44
N GLN A 57 -9.50 -0.71 -4.64
CA GLN A 57 -10.90 -0.65 -5.11
C GLN A 57 -11.84 -1.49 -4.24
N ILE A 58 -11.41 -2.68 -3.83
CA ILE A 58 -12.19 -3.54 -2.92
C ILE A 58 -12.42 -2.81 -1.59
N VAL A 59 -11.38 -2.25 -0.98
CA VAL A 59 -11.50 -1.49 0.28
C VAL A 59 -12.47 -0.32 0.14
N LEU A 60 -12.40 0.44 -0.96
CA LEU A 60 -13.29 1.57 -1.21
C LEU A 60 -14.74 1.12 -1.40
N SER A 61 -14.98 -0.02 -2.05
CA SER A 61 -16.33 -0.54 -2.29
C SER A 61 -16.97 -1.17 -1.05
N ALA A 62 -16.17 -1.77 -0.16
CA ALA A 62 -16.65 -2.51 1.01
C ALA A 62 -16.83 -1.64 2.27
N ALA A 63 -16.73 -0.32 2.13
CA ALA A 63 -16.65 0.57 3.27
C ALA A 63 -17.75 1.63 3.26
N GLU A 64 -18.73 1.46 4.16
CA GLU A 64 -19.74 2.48 4.46
C GLU A 64 -19.20 3.56 5.41
N ASN A 65 -18.25 3.18 6.27
CA ASN A 65 -17.60 4.02 7.28
C ASN A 65 -16.08 3.99 7.09
N ARG A 66 -15.31 4.63 7.98
CA ARG A 66 -13.83 4.65 7.92
C ARG A 66 -13.20 3.25 7.77
N ILE A 67 -13.73 2.26 8.48
CA ILE A 67 -13.25 0.87 8.47
C ILE A 67 -14.21 0.05 7.62
N CYS A 68 -13.66 -0.72 6.66
CA CYS A 68 -14.48 -1.59 5.81
C CYS A 68 -15.22 -2.63 6.65
N GLU A 69 -16.40 -3.00 6.18
CA GLU A 69 -17.35 -3.79 6.96
C GLU A 69 -16.81 -5.16 7.42
N PRO A 70 -16.08 -5.93 6.59
CA PRO A 70 -15.53 -7.22 7.01
C PRO A 70 -14.59 -7.08 8.22
N ILE A 71 -13.72 -6.05 8.21
CA ILE A 71 -12.77 -5.80 9.29
C ILE A 71 -13.49 -5.30 10.55
N ARG A 72 -14.49 -4.43 10.38
CA ARG A 72 -15.30 -3.92 11.49
C ARG A 72 -16.02 -5.03 12.24
N ILE A 73 -16.63 -5.97 11.51
CA ILE A 73 -17.34 -7.12 12.10
C ILE A 73 -16.36 -8.05 12.80
N ALA A 74 -15.23 -8.37 12.17
CA ALA A 74 -14.20 -9.22 12.76
C ALA A 74 -13.64 -8.62 14.07
N ASP A 75 -13.38 -7.31 14.10
CA ASP A 75 -12.94 -6.61 15.31
C ASP A 75 -13.96 -6.72 16.45
N LEU A 76 -15.24 -6.44 16.18
CA LEU A 76 -16.30 -6.55 17.18
C LEU A 76 -16.43 -7.97 17.76
N PHE A 77 -16.44 -8.98 16.88
CA PHE A 77 -16.53 -10.38 17.29
C PHE A 77 -15.29 -10.83 18.10
N SER A 78 -14.10 -10.40 17.69
CA SER A 78 -12.87 -10.71 18.43
C SER A 78 -12.89 -10.17 19.86
N ARG A 79 -13.42 -8.95 20.05
CA ARG A 79 -13.56 -8.33 21.38
C ARG A 79 -14.57 -9.04 22.25
N GLU A 80 -15.68 -9.50 21.68
CA GLU A 80 -16.68 -10.31 22.38
C GLU A 80 -16.05 -11.61 22.89
N LYS A 81 -15.33 -12.34 22.03
CA LYS A 81 -14.65 -13.58 22.41
C LYS A 81 -13.58 -13.39 23.49
N VAL A 82 -12.83 -12.29 23.43
CA VAL A 82 -11.86 -11.95 24.47
C VAL A 82 -12.57 -11.73 25.82
N ARG A 83 -13.69 -11.00 25.84
CA ARG A 83 -14.47 -10.79 27.08
C ARG A 83 -15.00 -12.10 27.63
N GLU A 84 -15.60 -12.95 26.79
CA GLU A 84 -16.08 -14.28 27.20
C GLU A 84 -14.97 -15.13 27.85
N TYR A 85 -13.74 -15.05 27.35
CA TYR A 85 -12.61 -15.82 27.88
C TYR A 85 -12.11 -15.32 29.24
N PHE A 86 -12.19 -14.01 29.51
CA PHE A 86 -11.64 -13.42 30.75
C PHE A 86 -12.70 -13.13 31.83
N ASP A 87 -13.96 -12.89 31.45
CA ASP A 87 -15.05 -12.54 32.37
C ASP A 87 -15.99 -13.72 32.69
N GLY A 88 -15.79 -14.89 32.05
CA GLY A 88 -16.55 -16.14 32.27
C GLY A 88 -15.83 -17.13 33.18
#